data_AF-A0A7R9IMQ9-F1
#
_entry.id   AF-A0A7R9IMQ9-F1
#
_cell.length_a   1.000
_cell.length_b   1.000
_cell.length_c   1.000
_cell.angle_alpha   90.00
_cell.angle_beta   90.00
_cell.angle_gamma   90.00
#
_symmetry.space_group_name_H-M   'P 1'
#
loop_
_entity.id
_entity.type
_entity.pdbx_description
1 polymer ?
#
loop_
_entity_poly.entity_id
_entity_poly.type
_entity_poly.pdbx_seq_one_letter_code
_entity_poly.pdbx_strand_id
1 'polypeptide(L)'
;MAFINFGVFVALGSLAVWHARLISKGETSIEANINKAETKRLSTLNKVYENPYNFGRKKNWRIFLGLVRGRTWRHVVFPSNHKPVGIGLTWDTVHSDSEEETDKYRVC
;
A
#
# COMPACT_ATOMS: atom_id res chain seq x y z
N MET A 1 -30.43 19.31 -9.82
CA MET A 1 -29.11 18.79 -10.25
C MET A 1 -27.98 19.02 -9.24
N ALA A 2 -27.88 20.20 -8.59
CA ALA A 2 -26.78 20.47 -7.65
C ALA A 2 -26.74 19.57 -6.40
N PHE A 3 -27.89 19.25 -5.80
CA PHE A 3 -27.97 18.40 -4.59
C PHE A 3 -27.44 16.98 -4.80
N ILE A 4 -27.74 16.36 -5.94
CA ILE A 4 -27.28 15.00 -6.27
C ILE A 4 -25.77 15.02 -6.52
N ASN A 5 -25.27 16.01 -7.29
CA ASN A 5 -23.84 16.16 -7.54
C ASN A 5 -23.05 16.37 -6.24
N PHE A 6 -23.59 17.17 -5.32
CA PHE A 6 -22.98 17.37 -4.01
C PHE A 6 -22.97 16.09 -3.17
N GLY A 7 -24.09 15.35 -3.13
CA GLY A 7 -24.15 14.07 -2.43
C GLY A 7 -23.16 13.05 -2.98
N VAL A 8 -23.05 12.95 -4.31
CA VAL A 8 -22.07 12.09 -4.99
C VAL A 8 -20.64 12.52 -4.67
N PHE A 9 -20.35 13.83 -4.69
CA PHE A 9 -19.03 14.36 -4.34
C PHE A 9 -18.63 14.00 -2.91
N VAL A 10 -19.54 14.14 -1.94
CA VAL A 10 -19.28 13.77 -0.54
C VAL A 10 -19.06 12.26 -0.39
N ALA A 11 -19.90 11.44 -1.03
CA ALA A 11 -19.79 10.00 -0.98
C ALA A 11 -18.46 9.49 -1.59
N LEU A 12 -18.14 9.91 -2.81
CA LEU A 12 -16.91 9.52 -3.50
C LEU A 12 -15.67 10.10 -2.83
N GLY A 13 -15.73 11.34 -2.34
CA GLY A 13 -14.65 11.97 -1.61
C GLY A 13 -14.32 11.21 -0.32
N SER A 14 -15.34 10.82 0.44
CA SER A 14 -15.17 10.04 1.68
C SER A 14 -14.54 8.68 1.40
N LEU A 15 -15.00 7.99 0.34
CA LEU A 15 -14.45 6.72 -0.10
C LEU A 15 -12.99 6.85 -0.56
N ALA A 16 -12.69 7.88 -1.36
CA ALA A 16 -11.33 8.16 -1.83
C ALA A 16 -10.37 8.44 -0.67
N VAL A 17 -10.81 9.23 0.33
CA VAL A 17 -10.02 9.50 1.54
C VAL A 17 -9.78 8.23 2.33
N TRP A 18 -10.77 7.34 2.43
CA TRP A 18 -10.60 6.05 3.09
C TRP A 18 -9.52 5.21 2.39
N HIS A 19 -9.61 5.03 1.07
CA HIS A 19 -8.61 4.29 0.31
C HIS A 19 -7.23 4.95 0.34
N ALA A 20 -7.15 6.28 0.29
CA ALA A 20 -5.88 7.01 0.41
C ALA A 20 -5.17 6.72 1.74
N ARG A 21 -5.92 6.53 2.84
CA ARG A 21 -5.35 6.13 4.15
C ARG A 21 -4.83 4.70 4.13
N LEU A 22 -5.56 3.78 3.50
CA LEU A 22 -5.14 2.38 3.34
C LEU A 22 -3.84 2.28 2.51
N ILE A 23 -3.80 2.95 1.36
CA ILE A 23 -2.60 3.03 0.50
C ILE A 23 -1.42 3.62 1.27
N SER A 24 -1.65 4.67 2.05
CA SER A 24 -0.60 5.29 2.86
C SER A 24 0.03 4.33 3.87
N LYS A 25 -0.71 3.33 4.35
CA LYS A 25 -0.26 2.30 5.30
C LYS A 25 0.20 1.00 4.63
N GLY A 26 0.09 0.88 3.30
CA GLY A 26 0.44 -0.33 2.57
C GLY A 26 -0.45 -1.52 2.93
N GLU A 27 -1.76 -1.28 3.13
CA GLU A 27 -2.73 -2.34 3.45
C GLU A 27 -3.94 -2.27 2.51
N THR A 28 -4.57 -3.43 2.27
CA THR A 28 -5.88 -3.55 1.62
C THR A 28 -7.02 -3.36 2.63
N SER A 29 -8.27 -3.25 2.14
CA SER A 29 -9.45 -3.13 3.02
C SER A 29 -9.64 -4.34 3.93
N ILE A 30 -9.32 -5.55 3.44
CA ILE A 30 -9.39 -6.80 4.20
C ILE A 30 -8.27 -6.83 5.24
N GLU A 31 -7.04 -6.52 4.82
CA GLU A 31 -5.89 -6.48 5.72
C GLU A 31 -6.06 -5.44 6.81
N ALA A 32 -6.65 -4.27 6.55
CA ALA A 32 -6.89 -3.27 7.58
C ALA A 32 -7.78 -3.79 8.73
N ASN A 33 -8.76 -4.63 8.42
CA ASN A 33 -9.59 -5.26 9.45
C ASN A 33 -8.80 -6.30 10.25
N ILE A 34 -7.99 -7.13 9.57
CA ILE A 34 -7.14 -8.14 10.20
C ILE A 34 -6.07 -7.48 11.07
N ASN A 35 -5.37 -6.48 10.53
CA ASN A 35 -4.36 -5.67 11.22
C ASN A 35 -4.93 -5.02 12.49
N LYS A 36 -6.18 -4.54 12.45
CA LYS A 36 -6.85 -3.99 13.63
C LYS A 36 -7.10 -5.06 14.70
N ALA A 37 -7.53 -6.26 14.31
CA ALA A 37 -7.73 -7.37 15.23
C ALA A 37 -6.40 -7.86 15.83
N GLU A 38 -5.37 -8.02 15.01
CA GLU A 38 -4.02 -8.42 15.43
C GLU A 38 -3.36 -7.38 16.33
N THR A 39 -3.52 -6.08 16.02
CA THR A 39 -3.01 -5.00 16.88
C THR A 39 -3.62 -5.09 18.27
N LYS A 40 -4.94 -5.36 18.38
CA LYS A 40 -5.62 -5.54 19.67
C LYS A 40 -5.11 -6.79 20.41
N ARG A 41 -4.88 -7.89 19.69
CA ARG A 41 -4.33 -9.13 20.26
C ARG A 41 -2.90 -8.90 20.78
N LEU A 42 -2.04 -8.26 20.00
CA LEU A 42 -0.65 -8.01 20.37
C LEU A 42 -0.51 -6.96 21.46
N SER A 43 -1.40 -5.95 21.52
CA SER A 43 -1.40 -4.99 22.62
C SER A 43 -1.67 -5.66 23.98
N THR A 44 -2.51 -6.71 24.02
CA THR A 44 -2.71 -7.48 25.26
C THR A 44 -1.47 -8.27 25.70
N LEU A 45 -0.56 -8.54 24.76
CA LEU A 45 0.70 -9.25 25.00
C LEU A 45 1.89 -8.27 25.18
N ASN A 46 1.64 -6.96 25.30
CA ASN A 46 2.65 -5.90 25.32
C ASN A 46 3.60 -5.92 24.11
N LYS A 47 3.10 -6.34 22.94
CA LYS A 47 3.83 -6.31 21.67
C LYS A 47 3.21 -5.31 20.71
N VAL A 48 4.05 -4.63 19.94
CA VAL A 48 3.60 -3.71 18.88
C VAL A 48 3.44 -4.49 17.59
N TYR A 49 2.27 -4.36 16.96
CA TYR A 49 2.06 -4.90 15.61
C TYR A 49 2.61 -3.91 14.58
N GLU A 50 3.46 -4.40 13.69
CA GLU A 50 3.96 -3.65 12.55
C GLU A 50 3.54 -4.35 11.25
N ASN A 51 2.97 -3.60 10.31
CA ASN A 51 2.57 -4.14 9.02
C ASN A 51 3.83 -4.37 8.16
N PRO A 52 4.14 -5.62 7.76
CA PRO A 52 5.34 -5.93 6.98
C PRO A 52 5.33 -5.32 5.56
N TYR A 53 4.17 -4.88 5.07
CA TYR A 53 4.02 -4.23 3.76
C TYR A 53 4.03 -2.69 3.83
N ASN A 54 4.27 -2.13 5.02
CA ASN A 54 4.32 -0.68 5.18
C ASN A 54 5.75 -0.14 4.98
N PHE A 55 6.07 0.26 3.76
CA PHE A 55 7.37 0.86 3.41
C PHE A 55 7.45 2.38 3.66
N GLY A 56 6.43 2.94 4.31
CA GLY A 56 6.26 4.38 4.49
C GLY A 56 5.48 5.06 3.35
N ARG A 57 4.80 6.16 3.69
CA ARG A 57 3.80 6.82 2.82
C ARG A 57 4.31 7.06 1.40
N LYS A 58 5.48 7.66 1.23
CA LYS A 58 6.02 7.98 -0.11
C LYS A 58 6.29 6.71 -0.96
N LYS A 59 6.90 5.67 -0.37
CA LYS A 59 7.21 4.41 -1.09
C LYS A 59 5.92 3.64 -1.39
N ASN A 60 4.98 3.57 -0.45
CA ASN A 60 3.68 2.91 -0.66
C ASN A 60 2.89 3.54 -1.82
N TRP A 61 2.79 4.87 -1.86
CA TRP A 61 2.12 5.58 -2.96
C TRP A 61 2.82 5.37 -4.30
N ARG A 62 4.16 5.34 -4.31
CA ARG A 62 4.94 5.07 -5.53
C ARG A 62 4.71 3.65 -6.05
N ILE A 63 4.62 2.66 -5.16
CA ILE A 63 4.32 1.26 -5.50
C ILE A 63 2.89 1.13 -6.01
N PHE A 64 1.91 1.72 -5.31
CA PHE A 64 0.50 1.68 -5.71
C PHE A 64 0.26 2.31 -7.08
N LEU A 65 0.87 3.46 -7.36
CA LEU A 65 0.81 4.12 -8.67
C LEU A 65 1.73 3.47 -9.71
N GLY A 66 2.51 2.46 -9.32
CA GLY A 66 3.39 1.71 -10.21
C GLY A 66 4.56 2.51 -10.77
N LEU A 67 5.00 3.59 -10.13
CA LEU A 67 6.05 4.52 -10.60
C LEU A 67 7.49 4.01 -10.39
N VAL A 68 7.70 2.70 -10.30
CA VAL A 68 8.97 2.08 -9.84
C VAL A 68 9.95 1.74 -10.98
N ARG A 69 9.48 1.66 -12.24
CA ARG A 69 10.26 1.19 -13.42
C ARG A 69 10.42 2.26 -14.51
N GLY A 70 10.73 3.50 -14.14
CA GLY A 70 10.83 4.63 -15.09
C GLY A 70 9.49 5.10 -15.67
N ARG A 71 8.37 4.65 -15.09
CA ARG A 71 7.03 5.06 -15.49
C ARG A 71 6.77 6.49 -15.02
N THR A 72 6.25 7.30 -15.93
CA THR A 72 5.85 8.68 -15.66
C THR A 72 4.39 8.76 -15.25
N TRP A 73 4.01 9.87 -14.62
CA TRP A 73 2.63 10.23 -14.24
C TRP A 73 1.58 10.01 -15.35
N ARG A 74 1.97 10.12 -16.63
CA ARG A 74 1.04 9.92 -17.77
C ARG A 74 0.37 8.54 -17.75
N HIS A 75 1.06 7.52 -17.25
CA HIS A 75 0.54 6.15 -17.15
C HIS A 75 -0.47 5.97 -16.01
N VAL A 76 -0.56 6.95 -15.10
CA VAL A 76 -1.55 6.99 -14.02
C VAL A 76 -2.81 7.72 -14.50
N VAL A 77 -2.66 8.79 -15.27
CA VAL A 77 -3.80 9.63 -15.71
C VAL A 77 -4.53 9.03 -16.90
N PHE A 78 -3.81 8.46 -17.86
CA PHE A 78 -4.41 7.86 -19.05
C PHE A 78 -4.61 6.36 -18.86
N PRO A 79 -5.71 5.79 -19.41
CA PRO A 79 -5.91 4.35 -19.42
C PRO A 79 -4.73 3.70 -20.13
N SER A 80 -4.19 2.65 -19.52
CA SER A 80 -2.90 2.12 -19.87
C SER A 80 -2.96 0.59 -19.80
N ASN A 81 -2.51 -0.11 -20.83
CA ASN A 81 -2.54 -1.59 -20.90
C ASN A 81 -1.40 -2.25 -20.10
N HIS A 82 -0.83 -1.54 -19.14
CA HIS A 82 0.40 -1.95 -18.47
C HIS A 82 0.03 -2.91 -17.35
N LYS A 83 0.72 -4.06 -17.31
CA LYS A 83 0.52 -5.02 -16.23
C LYS A 83 1.01 -4.45 -14.88
N PRO A 84 0.32 -4.79 -13.77
CA PRO A 84 0.83 -4.49 -12.44
C PRO A 84 2.21 -5.12 -12.24
N VAL A 85 2.95 -4.60 -11.27
CA VAL A 85 4.26 -5.19 -10.92
C VAL A 85 4.02 -6.48 -10.14
N GLY A 86 4.79 -7.52 -10.47
CA GLY A 86 4.68 -8.83 -9.82
C GLY A 86 3.58 -9.73 -10.40
N ILE A 87 3.44 -10.90 -9.78
CA ILE A 87 2.48 -11.95 -10.18
C ILE A 87 1.24 -11.99 -9.28
N GLY A 88 1.18 -11.14 -8.25
CA GLY A 88 0.07 -11.08 -7.28
C GLY A 88 0.07 -12.18 -6.23
N LEU A 89 1.00 -13.13 -6.29
CA LEU A 89 1.18 -14.21 -5.30
C LEU A 89 2.25 -13.91 -4.26
N THR A 90 3.23 -13.08 -4.63
CA THR A 90 4.37 -12.71 -3.78
C THR A 90 4.51 -11.20 -3.77
N TRP A 91 4.84 -10.67 -2.60
CA TRP A 91 5.04 -9.24 -2.37
C TRP A 91 6.30 -9.07 -1.56
N ASP A 92 7.11 -8.07 -1.89
CA ASP A 92 8.27 -7.71 -1.09
C ASP A 92 7.78 -7.27 0.30
N THR A 93 8.60 -7.49 1.32
CA THR A 93 8.33 -7.05 2.69
C THR A 93 9.44 -6.11 3.14
N VAL A 94 9.20 -5.34 4.20
CA VAL A 94 10.24 -4.48 4.79
C VAL A 94 11.48 -5.27 5.26
N HIS A 95 11.35 -6.59 5.44
CA HIS A 95 12.44 -7.45 5.87
C HIS A 95 13.22 -8.07 4.69
N SER A 96 12.60 -8.27 3.53
CA SER A 96 13.28 -8.85 2.35
C SER A 96 14.37 -7.94 1.77
N ASP A 97 14.23 -6.62 1.92
CA ASP A 97 15.27 -5.64 1.50
C ASP A 97 16.60 -5.84 2.29
N SER A 98 16.58 -6.49 3.46
CA SER A 98 17.79 -6.73 4.27
C SER A 98 18.58 -7.98 3.87
N GLU A 99 17.95 -8.96 3.22
CA GLU A 99 18.61 -10.22 2.88
C GLU A 99 19.47 -10.09 1.60
N GLU A 100 19.02 -9.34 0.59
CA GLU A 100 19.84 -9.04 -0.61
C GLU A 100 21.08 -8.19 -0.28
N GLU A 101 21.00 -7.29 0.71
CA GLU A 101 22.15 -6.52 1.17
C GLU A 101 23.14 -7.42 1.96
N THR A 102 22.65 -8.36 2.79
CA THR A 102 23.54 -9.29 3.51
C THR A 102 24.22 -10.33 2.61
N ASP A 103 23.57 -10.79 1.54
CA ASP A 103 24.15 -11.78 0.63
C ASP A 103 25.25 -11.16 -0.25
N LYS A 104 25.16 -9.86 -0.54
CA LYS A 104 26.21 -9.09 -1.23
C LYS A 104 27.54 -9.04 -0.45
N TYR A 105 27.52 -9.20 0.87
CA TYR A 105 28.72 -9.23 1.73
C TYR A 105 29.05 -10.63 2.27
N ARG A 106 28.26 -11.66 1.91
CA ARG A 106 28.51 -13.06 2.27
C ARG A 106 29.31 -13.81 1.21
N VAL A 107 29.45 -13.23 0.02
CA VAL A 107 30.34 -13.72 -1.04
C VAL A 107 31.70 -13.02 -0.93
N CYS A 108 32.49 -13.46 0.05
CA CYS A 108 33.95 -13.34 0.08
C CYS A 108 34.54 -14.75 0.01
#